data_AF-A0A3L7QCP3-F1
#
_entry.id   AF-A0A3L7QCP3-F1
#
_cell.length_a   1.000
_cell.length_b   1.000
_cell.length_c   1.000
_cell.angle_alpha   90.00
_cell.angle_beta   90.00
_cell.angle_gamma   90.00
#
_symmetry.space_group_name_H-M   'P 1'
#
loop_
_entity.id
_entity.type
_entity.pdbx_description
1 polymer ?
#
loop_
_entity_poly.entity_id
_entity_poly.type
_entity_poly.pdbx_seq_one_letter_code
_entity_poly.pdbx_strand_id
1 'polypeptide(L)'
;MDNLKQLLIKYFKELPEERQQWQPRVMEVSGVEHKELTYLHGMLIAHGWIEQNSSYMDQIEDAEKLTGCYRITSLGTREVRGFQDSLEEA
;
A
#
# COMPACT_ATOMS: atom_id res chain seq x y z
N MET A 1 9.00 -11.84 -8.37
CA MET A 1 7.67 -11.31 -8.01
C MET A 1 7.60 -9.88 -8.51
N ASP A 2 6.54 -9.50 -9.22
CA ASP A 2 6.38 -8.15 -9.80
C ASP A 2 6.42 -7.05 -8.71
N ASN A 3 7.10 -5.92 -8.96
CA ASN A 3 7.37 -4.87 -7.96
C ASN A 3 6.08 -4.24 -7.41
N LEU A 4 5.04 -4.13 -8.23
CA LEU A 4 3.73 -3.64 -7.82
C LEU A 4 3.07 -4.59 -6.82
N LYS A 5 3.15 -5.91 -7.09
CA LYS A 5 2.66 -6.95 -6.18
C LYS A 5 3.42 -6.95 -4.85
N GLN A 6 4.74 -6.76 -4.88
CA GLN A 6 5.55 -6.68 -3.66
C GLN A 6 5.12 -5.51 -2.77
N LEU A 7 4.88 -4.34 -3.37
CA LEU A 7 4.40 -3.17 -2.63
C LEU A 7 3.00 -3.40 -2.05
N LEU A 8 2.07 -3.99 -2.81
CA LEU A 8 0.73 -4.31 -2.30
C LEU A 8 0.76 -5.32 -1.15
N ILE A 9 1.60 -6.36 -1.24
CA ILE A 9 1.80 -7.34 -0.18
C ILE A 9 2.33 -6.69 1.09
N LYS A 10 3.22 -5.69 0.97
CA LYS A 10 3.74 -4.96 2.14
C LYS A 10 2.61 -4.23 2.88
N TYR A 11 1.76 -3.50 2.16
CA TYR A 11 0.56 -2.87 2.75
C TYR A 11 -0.41 -3.88 3.37
N PHE A 12 -0.51 -5.09 2.80
CA PHE A 12 -1.35 -6.15 3.36
C PHE A 12 -0.75 -6.76 4.63
N LYS A 13 0.57 -6.97 4.69
CA LYS A 13 1.27 -7.53 5.87
C LYS A 13 1.34 -6.55 7.03
N GLU A 14 1.43 -5.26 6.73
CA GLU A 14 1.47 -4.18 7.72
C GLU A 14 0.07 -3.69 8.11
N LEU A 15 -1.00 -4.36 7.65
CA LEU A 15 -2.37 -4.09 8.08
C LEU A 15 -2.48 -4.21 9.61
N PRO A 16 -2.93 -3.15 10.31
CA PRO A 16 -3.37 -3.25 11.69
C PRO A 16 -4.52 -4.27 11.80
N GLU A 17 -4.70 -4.88 12.98
CA GLU A 17 -5.82 -5.80 13.23
C GLU A 17 -7.18 -5.17 12.83
N GLU A 18 -7.28 -3.86 13.00
CA GLU A 18 -8.32 -3.02 12.40
C GLU A 18 -8.04 -2.77 10.92
N ARG A 19 -8.61 -3.63 10.06
CA ARG A 19 -8.48 -3.65 8.58
C ARG A 19 -8.88 -2.36 7.84
N GLN A 20 -9.20 -1.28 8.55
CA GLN A 20 -9.67 -0.01 8.00
C GLN A 20 -8.82 1.20 8.41
N GLN A 21 -7.71 1.00 9.10
CA GLN A 21 -6.81 2.09 9.47
C GLN A 21 -5.93 2.55 8.30
N TRP A 22 -5.66 3.85 8.28
CA TRP A 22 -4.70 4.47 7.37
C TRP A 22 -3.27 4.10 7.80
N GLN A 23 -2.43 3.79 6.82
CA GLN A 23 -1.03 3.42 6.99
C GLN A 23 -0.12 4.52 6.42
N PRO A 24 1.06 4.75 7.03
CA PRO A 24 2.10 5.59 6.46
C PRO A 24 2.45 5.14 5.05
N ARG A 25 3.01 6.07 4.27
CA ARG A 25 3.57 5.71 2.97
C ARG A 25 4.71 4.71 3.17
N VAL A 26 4.66 3.59 2.47
CA VAL A 26 5.80 2.69 2.36
C VAL A 26 6.92 3.38 1.58
N MET A 27 8.05 3.60 2.25
CA MET A 27 9.22 4.30 1.68
C MET A 27 10.35 3.37 1.24
N GLU A 28 10.22 2.07 1.52
CA GLU A 28 11.24 1.06 1.24
C GLU A 28 10.60 -0.27 0.83
N VAL A 29 11.04 -0.81 -0.32
CA VAL A 29 10.77 -2.18 -0.76
C VAL A 29 12.08 -2.74 -1.32
N SER A 30 12.41 -3.97 -0.94
CA SER A 30 13.68 -4.60 -1.35
C SER A 30 13.84 -4.60 -2.87
N GLY A 31 14.96 -4.06 -3.35
CA GLY A 31 15.28 -3.99 -4.78
C GLY A 31 14.47 -2.96 -5.59
N VAL A 32 13.71 -2.07 -4.93
CA VAL A 32 12.93 -1.01 -5.60
C VAL A 32 13.50 0.35 -5.26
N GLU A 33 13.82 1.12 -6.29
CA GLU A 33 14.34 2.48 -6.14
C GLU A 33 13.27 3.44 -5.60
N HIS A 34 13.69 4.44 -4.82
CA HIS A 34 12.78 5.40 -4.20
C HIS A 34 11.90 6.13 -5.24
N LYS A 35 12.48 6.50 -6.39
CA LYS A 35 11.75 7.14 -7.50
C LYS A 35 10.68 6.24 -8.10
N GLU A 36 10.92 4.93 -8.13
CA GLU A 36 9.99 3.94 -8.67
C GLU A 36 8.81 3.74 -7.72
N LEU A 37 9.03 3.82 -6.41
CA LEU A 37 7.95 3.73 -5.42
C LEU A 37 6.85 4.76 -5.69
N THR A 38 7.17 6.00 -6.08
CA THR A 38 6.14 7.01 -6.41
C THR A 38 5.24 6.54 -7.56
N TYR A 39 5.84 5.99 -8.61
CA TYR A 39 5.10 5.44 -9.75
C TYR A 39 4.22 4.25 -9.33
N LEU A 40 4.78 3.32 -8.55
CA LEU A 40 4.06 2.14 -8.08
C LEU A 40 2.87 2.50 -7.18
N HIS A 41 2.99 3.50 -6.29
CA HIS A 41 1.85 3.99 -5.50
C HIS A 41 0.73 4.53 -6.40
N GLY A 42 1.08 5.29 -7.44
CA GLY A 42 0.12 5.77 -8.43
C GLY A 42 -0.59 4.62 -9.15
N MET A 43 0.14 3.56 -9.50
CA MET A 43 -0.45 2.35 -10.08
C MET A 43 -1.41 1.65 -9.12
N LEU A 44 -1.04 1.48 -7.84
CA LEU A 44 -1.92 0.85 -6.84
C LEU A 44 -3.24 1.62 -6.67
N ILE A 45 -3.18 2.96 -6.71
CA ILE A 45 -4.38 3.82 -6.70
C ILE A 45 -5.19 3.63 -7.98
N ALA A 46 -4.55 3.65 -9.15
CA ALA A 46 -5.24 3.51 -10.44
C ALA A 46 -5.96 2.15 -10.58
N HIS A 47 -5.41 1.10 -9.98
CA HIS A 47 -6.07 -0.22 -9.88
C HIS A 47 -7.18 -0.28 -8.81
N GLY A 48 -7.29 0.73 -7.94
CA GLY A 48 -8.21 0.73 -6.80
C GLY A 48 -7.82 -0.26 -5.70
N TRP A 49 -6.55 -0.71 -5.67
CA TRP A 49 -6.05 -1.65 -4.67
C TRP A 49 -5.71 -0.97 -3.36
N ILE A 50 -5.30 0.29 -3.42
CA ILE A 50 -5.22 1.18 -2.27
C ILE A 50 -5.98 2.47 -2.56
N GLU A 51 -6.36 3.18 -1.51
CA GLU A 51 -6.85 4.54 -1.59
C GLU A 51 -5.91 5.48 -0.83
N GLN A 52 -5.88 6.75 -1.23
CA GLN A 52 -5.06 7.79 -0.61
C GLN A 52 -5.94 8.79 0.13
N ASN A 53 -5.64 9.07 1.39
CA ASN A 53 -6.27 10.16 2.14
C ASN A 53 -5.60 11.48 1.76
N SER A 54 -6.18 12.23 0.83
CA SER A 54 -5.68 13.55 0.43
C SER A 54 -6.08 14.66 1.42
N SER A 55 -7.13 14.45 2.22
CA SER A 55 -7.68 15.43 3.17
C SER A 55 -6.89 15.56 4.48
N TYR A 56 -6.00 14.61 4.80
CA TYR A 56 -5.24 14.65 6.06
C TYR A 56 -4.07 15.65 6.01
N MET A 57 -3.66 16.14 4.84
CA MET A 57 -2.50 17.04 4.74
C MET A 57 -2.75 18.45 5.30
N ASP A 58 -3.99 18.93 5.31
CA ASP A 58 -4.31 20.30 5.78
C ASP A 58 -4.37 20.44 7.31
N GLN A 59 -4.31 19.33 8.06
CA GLN A 59 -4.48 19.32 9.53
C GLN A 59 -3.21 18.99 10.31
N ILE A 60 -2.06 18.93 9.63
CA ILE A 60 -0.82 18.46 10.23
C ILE A 60 0.02 19.67 10.64
N GLU A 61 -0.04 20.03 11.93
CA GLU A 61 0.90 20.98 12.56
C GLU A 61 2.30 20.39 12.74
N ASP A 62 2.44 19.06 12.63
CA ASP A 62 3.65 18.32 12.95
C ASP A 62 3.88 17.20 11.91
N ALA A 63 4.86 17.39 11.02
CA ALA A 63 5.17 16.47 9.93
C ALA A 63 5.46 15.03 10.43
N GLU A 64 5.82 14.83 11.69
CA GLU A 64 6.03 13.51 12.31
C GLU A 64 4.69 12.79 12.61
N LYS A 65 3.57 13.50 12.66
CA LYS A 65 2.21 12.95 12.85
C LYS A 65 1.48 12.67 11.53
N LEU A 66 2.19 12.49 10.43
CA LEU A 66 1.61 11.98 9.19
C LEU A 66 1.23 10.49 9.40
N THR A 67 0.13 10.27 10.13
CA THR A 67 -0.25 8.97 10.74
C THR A 67 -0.73 7.94 9.72
N GLY A 68 -1.04 8.36 8.50
CA GLY A 68 -1.24 7.43 7.40
C GLY A 68 -1.90 8.10 6.21
N CYS A 69 -1.36 7.84 5.03
CA CYS A 69 -1.89 8.38 3.78
C CYS A 69 -2.55 7.32 2.91
N TYR A 70 -2.31 6.03 3.19
CA TYR A 70 -2.75 4.95 2.31
C TYR A 70 -3.56 3.92 3.08
N ARG A 71 -4.56 3.33 2.44
CA ARG A 71 -5.31 2.22 3.00
C ARG A 71 -5.56 1.19 1.92
N ILE A 72 -5.31 -0.08 2.22
CA ILE A 72 -5.65 -1.17 1.30
C ILE A 72 -7.17 -1.35 1.24
N THR A 73 -7.69 -1.53 0.04
CA THR A 73 -9.13 -1.75 -0.17
C THR A 73 -9.47 -3.23 -0.06
N SER A 74 -10.78 -3.56 -0.09
CA SER A 74 -11.22 -4.95 -0.23
C SER A 74 -10.75 -5.57 -1.55
N LEU A 75 -10.62 -4.76 -2.63
CA LEU A 75 -10.10 -5.23 -3.91
C LEU A 75 -8.62 -5.57 -3.82
N GLY A 76 -7.81 -4.70 -3.21
CA GLY A 76 -6.38 -4.98 -2.99
C GLY A 76 -6.16 -6.20 -2.10
N THR A 77 -6.97 -6.37 -1.06
CA THR A 77 -6.94 -7.56 -0.20
C THR A 77 -7.23 -8.85 -0.99
N ARG A 78 -8.23 -8.83 -1.87
CA ARG A 78 -8.57 -9.98 -2.73
C ARG A 78 -7.42 -10.31 -3.68
N GLU A 79 -6.82 -9.29 -4.27
CA GLU A 79 -5.74 -9.46 -5.23
C GLU A 79 -4.50 -10.10 -4.58
N VAL A 80 -4.11 -9.67 -3.39
CA VAL A 80 -2.98 -10.28 -2.64
C VAL A 80 -3.20 -11.76 -2.40
N ARG A 81 -4.41 -12.15 -1.99
CA ARG A 81 -4.75 -13.56 -1.77
C ARG A 81 -4.62 -14.37 -3.06
N GLY A 82 -5.15 -13.85 -4.17
CA GLY A 82 -4.99 -14.49 -5.48
C GLY A 82 -3.53 -14.67 -5.90
N PHE A 83 -2.64 -13.73 -5.56
CA PHE A 83 -1.20 -13.89 -5.81
C PHE A 83 -0.57 -15.00 -4.97
N GLN A 84 -1.01 -15.15 -3.71
CA GLN A 84 -0.51 -16.18 -2.80
C GLN A 84 -0.97 -17.57 -3.25
N ASP A 85 -2.25 -17.70 -3.59
CA ASP A 85 -2.82 -18.96 -4.09
C ASP A 85 -2.11 -19.43 -5.37
N SER A 86 -1.84 -18.51 -6.30
CA SER A 86 -1.13 -18.82 -7.56
C SER A 86 0.34 -19.22 -7.38
N LEU A 87 0.95 -18.92 -6.22
CA LEU A 87 2.33 -19.33 -5.90
C LEU A 87 2.38 -20.68 -5.18
N GLU A 88 1.29 -21.10 -4.54
CA GLU A 88 1.17 -22.41 -3.91
C GLU A 88 0.81 -23.52 -4.92
N GLU A 89 0.18 -23.15 -6.04
CA GLU A 89 -0.20 -24.07 -7.12
C GLU A 89 0.88 -24.29 -8.20
N ALA A 90 1.99 -23.54 -8.18
CA ALA A 90 3.05 -23.56 -9.19
C ALA A 90 4.33 -24.27 -8.72
#